data_AF-A0A1F0TGQ1-F1
#
_entry.id   AF-A0A1F0TGQ1-F1
#
_cell.length_a   1.000
_cell.length_b   1.000
_cell.length_c   1.000
_cell.angle_alpha   90.00
_cell.angle_beta   90.00
_cell.angle_gamma   90.00
#
_symmetry.space_group_name_H-M   'P 1'
#
loop_
_entity.id
_entity.type
_entity.pdbx_description
1 polymer ?
#
loop_
_entity_poly.entity_id
_entity_poly.type
_entity_poly.pdbx_seq_one_letter_code
_entity_poly.pdbx_strand_id
1 'polypeptide(L)'
;MKKKAFGIVLLVLAALVLLQGNFGIPSLGGHIWPLIGIGFFAYQSVEAILRRHFTSASFTALVAFMIANHFYDILPIPNQSLFWAGVLIVLGVGMLTNSNKTWNEKKWWYDAEKTILTEKEVSFGSGTFYKQDQDLVEDQFEVSCGNAKIYYDNAEMLGDSATLKVEVSLGNAVIYVPQHWRVDLKVETSCGVAKADAPVAPTSKTLIIRGDVAFGKLGVVYVK
;
A
#
# COMPACT_ATOMS: atom_id res chain seq x y z
N MET A 1 -24.24 -11.53 13.10
CA MET A 1 -23.63 -10.70 14.16
C MET A 1 -24.10 -9.24 14.20
N LYS A 2 -24.57 -8.65 13.08
CA LYS A 2 -25.02 -7.25 12.95
C LYS A 2 -25.99 -6.76 14.04
N LYS A 3 -27.00 -7.56 14.41
CA LYS A 3 -28.03 -7.16 15.40
C LYS A 3 -27.48 -7.02 16.83
N LYS A 4 -26.45 -7.80 17.20
CA LYS A 4 -25.81 -7.73 18.53
C LYS A 4 -24.86 -6.54 18.65
N ALA A 5 -24.11 -6.24 17.58
CA ALA A 5 -23.19 -5.10 17.54
C ALA A 5 -23.93 -3.75 17.62
N PHE A 6 -25.06 -3.62 16.91
CA PHE A 6 -25.90 -2.42 16.98
C PHE A 6 -26.43 -2.16 18.40
N GLY A 7 -26.84 -3.23 19.11
CA GLY A 7 -27.28 -3.13 20.51
C GLY A 7 -26.17 -2.69 21.47
N ILE A 8 -24.94 -3.19 21.28
CA ILE A 8 -23.79 -2.79 22.11
C ILE A 8 -23.45 -1.31 21.90
N VAL A 9 -23.46 -0.82 20.66
CA VAL A 9 -23.23 0.60 20.37
C VAL A 9 -24.28 1.49 21.03
N LEU A 10 -25.56 1.09 20.98
CA LEU A 10 -26.65 1.83 21.63
C LEU A 10 -26.52 1.86 23.16
N LEU A 11 -26.06 0.76 23.77
CA LEU A 11 -25.79 0.70 25.21
C LEU A 11 -24.59 1.56 25.62
N VAL A 12 -23.51 1.58 24.82
CA VAL A 12 -22.35 2.44 25.06
C VAL A 12 -22.72 3.92 24.89
N LEU A 13 -23.54 4.25 23.88
CA LEU A 13 -24.05 5.60 23.67
C LEU A 13 -24.96 6.04 24.83
N ALA A 14 -25.82 5.15 25.31
CA ALA A 14 -26.67 5.40 26.47
C ALA A 14 -25.85 5.61 27.75
N ALA A 15 -24.81 4.81 27.97
CA ALA A 15 -23.89 5.00 29.10
C ALA A 15 -23.15 6.35 29.02
N LEU A 16 -22.69 6.76 27.83
CA LEU A 16 -22.06 8.07 27.60
C LEU A 16 -23.01 9.24 27.87
N VAL A 17 -24.27 9.12 27.47
CA VAL A 17 -25.31 10.13 27.74
C VAL A 17 -25.63 10.19 29.25
N LEU A 18 -25.71 9.05 29.93
CA LEU A 18 -26.02 8.98 31.37
C LEU A 18 -24.87 9.47 32.26
N LEU A 19 -23.62 9.28 31.82
CA LEU A 19 -22.43 9.73 32.53
C LEU A 19 -22.04 11.19 32.20
N GLN A 20 -22.81 11.86 31.35
CA GLN A 20 -22.59 13.27 31.03
C GLN A 20 -22.65 14.13 32.31
N GLY A 21 -21.54 14.81 32.64
CA GLY A 21 -21.45 15.70 33.81
C GLY A 21 -20.98 15.05 35.11
N ASN A 22 -20.61 13.76 35.11
CA ASN A 22 -19.91 13.11 36.21
C ASN A 22 -18.66 12.38 35.67
N PHE A 23 -17.61 12.20 36.49
CA PHE A 23 -16.34 11.56 36.09
C PHE A 23 -15.46 12.29 35.06
N GLY A 24 -15.46 13.63 35.02
CA GLY A 24 -14.52 14.39 34.18
C GLY A 24 -14.81 14.36 32.68
N ILE A 25 -15.98 13.85 32.27
CA ILE A 25 -16.49 13.96 30.91
C ILE A 25 -17.03 15.39 30.73
N PRO A 26 -16.50 16.19 29.79
CA PRO A 26 -16.96 17.56 29.57
C PRO A 26 -18.46 17.58 29.26
N SER A 27 -19.18 18.55 29.81
CA SER A 27 -20.61 18.70 29.58
C SER A 27 -20.86 18.84 28.08
N LEU A 28 -21.46 17.84 27.46
CA LEU A 28 -21.92 17.86 26.07
C LEU A 28 -23.07 18.87 25.97
N GLY A 29 -22.76 20.18 25.86
CA GLY A 29 -23.63 21.32 26.14
C GLY A 29 -24.98 21.37 25.40
N GLY A 30 -25.89 20.46 25.70
CA GLY A 30 -27.21 20.32 25.06
C GLY A 30 -27.19 19.78 23.62
N HIS A 31 -26.01 19.60 23.00
CA HIS A 31 -25.89 19.16 21.61
C HIS A 31 -25.97 17.64 21.48
N ILE A 32 -27.16 17.07 21.68
CA ILE A 32 -27.38 15.60 21.61
C ILE A 32 -27.39 15.10 20.16
N TRP A 33 -27.74 15.96 19.20
CA TRP A 33 -27.86 15.58 17.79
C TRP A 33 -26.56 15.07 17.15
N PRO A 34 -25.39 15.68 17.37
CA PRO A 34 -24.10 15.14 16.93
C PRO A 34 -23.78 13.73 17.44
N LEU A 35 -24.25 13.33 18.63
CA LEU A 35 -24.02 11.97 19.16
C LEU A 35 -24.62 10.88 18.26
N ILE A 36 -25.77 11.17 17.66
CA ILE A 36 -26.42 10.22 16.74
C ILE A 36 -25.53 10.02 15.51
N GLY A 37 -24.99 11.11 14.95
CA GLY A 37 -24.06 11.06 13.83
C GLY A 37 -22.77 10.32 14.17
N ILE A 38 -22.14 10.64 15.31
CA ILE A 38 -20.94 9.95 15.82
C ILE A 38 -21.22 8.47 16.00
N GLY A 39 -22.34 8.11 16.64
CA GLY A 39 -22.73 6.72 16.85
C GLY A 39 -22.96 5.96 15.54
N PHE A 40 -23.59 6.59 14.56
CA PHE A 40 -23.80 6.00 13.22
C PHE A 40 -22.49 5.73 12.49
N PHE A 41 -21.58 6.70 12.45
CA PHE A 41 -20.28 6.54 11.79
C PHE A 41 -19.35 5.58 12.55
N ALA A 42 -19.38 5.60 13.88
CA ALA A 42 -18.66 4.64 14.71
C ALA A 42 -19.16 3.21 14.48
N TYR A 43 -20.48 3.01 14.36
CA TYR A 43 -21.05 1.71 13.99
C TYR A 43 -20.56 1.24 12.62
N GLN A 44 -20.60 2.11 11.61
CA GLN A 44 -20.08 1.77 10.27
C GLN A 44 -18.59 1.44 10.29
N SER A 45 -17.80 2.15 11.09
CA SER A 45 -16.38 1.85 11.28
C SER A 45 -16.17 0.46 11.88
N VAL A 46 -16.84 0.14 12.98
CA VAL A 46 -16.75 -1.18 13.62
C VAL A 46 -17.20 -2.28 12.65
N GLU A 47 -18.29 -2.07 11.92
CA GLU A 47 -18.75 -3.03 10.91
C GLU A 47 -17.71 -3.23 9.79
N ALA A 48 -17.03 -2.17 9.34
CA ALA A 48 -15.96 -2.24 8.36
C ALA A 48 -14.72 -2.98 8.87
N ILE A 49 -14.35 -2.79 10.15
CA ILE A 49 -13.28 -3.55 10.82
C ILE A 49 -13.63 -5.05 10.82
N LEU A 50 -14.85 -5.41 11.21
CA LEU A 50 -15.30 -6.81 11.25
C LEU A 50 -15.34 -7.46 9.86
N ARG A 51 -15.56 -6.67 8.81
CA ARG A 51 -15.52 -7.13 7.40
C ARG A 51 -14.11 -7.10 6.81
N ARG A 52 -13.08 -6.82 7.60
CA ARG A 52 -11.65 -6.77 7.19
C ARG A 52 -11.36 -5.71 6.12
N HIS A 53 -12.21 -4.68 6.01
CA HIS A 53 -11.98 -3.50 5.18
C HIS A 53 -11.41 -2.37 6.04
N PHE A 54 -10.12 -2.44 6.38
CA PHE A 54 -9.49 -1.51 7.32
C PHE A 54 -9.45 -0.06 6.81
N THR A 55 -9.32 0.17 5.50
CA THR A 55 -9.32 1.53 4.93
C THR A 55 -10.63 2.27 5.15
N SER A 56 -11.77 1.60 4.92
CA SER A 56 -13.09 2.21 5.13
C SER A 56 -13.44 2.36 6.62
N ALA A 57 -12.96 1.44 7.45
CA ALA A 57 -13.04 1.57 8.90
C ALA A 57 -12.32 2.82 9.42
N SER A 58 -11.07 3.03 9.00
CA SER A 58 -10.28 4.20 9.42
C SER A 58 -10.90 5.50 8.94
N PHE A 59 -11.40 5.55 7.71
CA PHE A 59 -12.08 6.73 7.18
C PHE A 59 -13.33 7.10 7.99
N THR A 60 -14.22 6.13 8.23
CA THR A 60 -15.46 6.37 8.98
C THR A 60 -15.21 6.66 10.46
N ALA A 61 -14.18 6.06 11.08
CA ALA A 61 -13.74 6.40 12.43
C ALA A 61 -13.26 7.85 12.53
N LEU A 62 -12.45 8.31 11.56
CA LEU A 62 -11.95 9.68 11.54
C LEU A 62 -13.07 10.70 11.36
N VAL A 63 -14.06 10.43 10.52
CA VAL A 63 -15.24 11.29 10.38
C VAL A 63 -16.00 11.38 11.70
N ALA A 64 -16.22 10.26 12.40
CA ALA A 64 -16.85 10.28 13.72
C ALA A 64 -16.03 11.10 14.73
N PHE A 65 -14.71 10.96 14.70
CA PHE A 65 -13.80 11.69 15.58
C PHE A 65 -13.78 13.19 15.31
N MET A 66 -13.84 13.61 14.04
CA MET A 66 -13.92 15.03 13.67
C MET A 66 -15.19 15.70 14.15
N ILE A 67 -16.33 15.02 14.02
CA ILE A 67 -17.61 15.52 14.54
C ILE A 67 -17.51 15.66 16.06
N ALA A 68 -16.94 14.67 16.75
CA ALA A 68 -16.75 14.74 18.20
C ALA A 68 -15.85 15.92 18.61
N ASN A 69 -14.73 16.13 17.90
CA ASN A 69 -13.83 17.24 18.22
C ASN A 69 -14.43 18.61 17.91
N HIS A 70 -15.22 18.74 16.83
CA HIS A 70 -15.82 20.02 16.44
C HIS A 70 -16.88 20.51 17.43
N PHE A 71 -17.66 19.60 18.02
CA PHE A 71 -18.76 19.95 18.92
C PHE A 71 -18.40 19.92 20.41
N TYR A 72 -17.37 19.16 20.80
CA TYR A 72 -17.03 18.93 22.20
C TYR A 72 -15.62 19.33 22.58
N ASP A 73 -14.83 19.86 21.63
CA ASP A 73 -13.45 20.33 21.86
C ASP A 73 -12.60 19.35 22.70
N ILE A 74 -12.75 18.05 22.41
CA ILE A 74 -12.11 16.95 23.17
C ILE A 74 -10.60 17.10 23.15
N LEU A 75 -10.04 17.56 22.03
CA LEU A 75 -8.64 17.88 21.88
C LEU A 75 -8.46 19.40 21.73
N PRO A 76 -7.49 20.02 22.43
CA PRO A 76 -7.09 21.40 22.24
C PRO A 76 -6.24 21.56 20.96
N ILE A 77 -6.73 21.01 19.85
CA ILE A 77 -6.08 21.02 18.54
C ILE A 77 -7.04 21.68 17.55
N PRO A 78 -6.59 22.63 16.71
CA PRO A 78 -7.44 23.25 15.72
C PRO A 78 -7.96 22.22 14.72
N ASN A 79 -9.25 22.34 14.35
CA ASN A 79 -9.94 21.41 13.45
C ASN A 79 -9.23 21.22 12.09
N GLN A 80 -8.50 22.23 11.61
CA GLN A 80 -7.71 22.13 10.38
C GLN A 80 -6.52 21.16 10.51
N SER A 81 -5.81 21.19 11.63
CA SER A 81 -4.70 20.26 11.88
C SER A 81 -5.23 18.83 12.05
N LEU A 82 -6.39 18.68 12.69
CA LEU A 82 -7.05 17.38 12.81
C LEU A 82 -7.45 16.81 11.43
N PHE A 83 -7.87 17.66 10.49
CA PHE A 83 -8.18 17.25 9.12
C PHE A 83 -6.97 16.68 8.40
N TRP A 84 -5.86 17.41 8.38
CA TRP A 84 -4.64 16.94 7.73
C TRP A 84 -4.08 15.69 8.40
N ALA A 85 -4.09 15.63 9.73
CA ALA A 85 -3.70 14.43 10.47
C ALA A 85 -4.59 13.22 10.12
N GLY A 86 -5.90 13.42 9.98
CA GLY A 86 -6.83 12.38 9.56
C GLY A 86 -6.52 11.83 8.17
N VAL A 87 -6.26 12.71 7.18
CA VAL A 87 -5.86 12.30 5.82
C VAL A 87 -4.60 11.44 5.86
N LEU A 88 -3.58 11.86 6.62
CA LEU A 88 -2.33 11.11 6.81
C LEU A 88 -2.57 9.73 7.42
N ILE A 89 -3.45 9.63 8.42
CA ILE A 89 -3.81 8.35 9.05
C ILE A 89 -4.51 7.41 8.06
N VAL A 90 -5.46 7.91 7.26
CA VAL A 90 -6.15 7.07 6.24
C VAL A 90 -5.16 6.55 5.21
N LEU A 91 -4.27 7.42 4.71
CA LEU A 91 -3.24 7.03 3.76
C LEU A 91 -2.27 6.01 4.37
N GLY A 92 -1.81 6.25 5.61
CA GLY A 92 -0.91 5.33 6.32
C GLY A 92 -1.53 3.95 6.55
N VAL A 93 -2.78 3.89 7.01
CA VAL A 93 -3.50 2.61 7.16
C VAL A 93 -3.77 1.97 5.80
N GLY A 94 -4.06 2.77 4.77
CA GLY A 94 -4.20 2.32 3.40
C GLY A 94 -2.94 1.60 2.90
N MET A 95 -1.77 2.21 3.08
CA MET A 95 -0.47 1.60 2.75
C MET A 95 -0.22 0.32 3.55
N LEU A 96 -0.40 0.37 4.88
CA LEU A 96 -0.20 -0.80 5.75
C LEU A 96 -1.11 -1.98 5.39
N THR A 97 -2.32 -1.70 4.92
CA THR A 97 -3.31 -2.74 4.57
C THR A 97 -3.18 -3.20 3.11
N ASN A 98 -2.69 -2.36 2.21
CA ASN A 98 -2.44 -2.73 0.81
C ASN A 98 -1.07 -3.36 0.55
N SER A 99 -0.14 -3.29 1.52
CA SER A 99 1.21 -3.89 1.46
C SER A 99 1.23 -5.43 1.34
N ASN A 100 0.09 -6.09 1.08
CA ASN A 100 0.10 -7.51 0.74
C ASN A 100 -1.15 -7.97 -0.06
N LYS A 101 -1.65 -7.10 -0.95
CA LYS A 101 -2.70 -7.49 -1.90
C LYS A 101 -2.25 -7.35 -3.34
N THR A 102 -1.05 -7.83 -3.63
CA THR A 102 -0.73 -8.30 -4.97
C THR A 102 -1.53 -9.59 -5.20
N TRP A 103 -2.62 -9.42 -5.96
CA TRP A 103 -3.12 -10.37 -6.94
C TRP A 103 -3.36 -11.82 -6.48
N ASN A 104 -4.64 -12.19 -6.37
CA ASN A 104 -5.09 -13.57 -6.48
C ASN A 104 -4.72 -14.12 -7.87
N GLU A 105 -3.48 -14.55 -8.07
CA GLU A 105 -3.15 -15.51 -9.11
C GLU A 105 -3.61 -16.87 -8.60
N LYS A 106 -4.68 -17.38 -9.22
CA LYS A 106 -5.09 -18.76 -9.07
C LYS A 106 -3.90 -19.64 -9.48
N LYS A 107 -3.14 -20.14 -8.50
CA LYS A 107 -2.11 -21.17 -8.70
C LYS A 107 -2.80 -22.43 -9.24
N TRP A 108 -2.72 -22.61 -10.55
CA TRP A 108 -2.96 -23.86 -11.25
C TRP A 108 -1.59 -24.47 -11.53
N TRP A 109 -1.29 -25.56 -10.83
CA TRP A 109 -0.33 -26.64 -11.13
C TRP A 109 0.92 -26.28 -11.96
N TYR A 110 2.08 -26.25 -11.31
CA TYR A 110 3.25 -27.00 -11.76
C TYR A 110 4.12 -27.31 -10.54
N ASP A 111 4.30 -28.60 -10.30
CA ASP A 111 5.27 -29.16 -9.36
C ASP A 111 6.57 -29.33 -10.15
N ALA A 112 7.54 -28.45 -9.92
CA ALA A 112 8.94 -28.61 -10.30
C ALA A 112 9.75 -27.53 -9.56
N GLU A 113 10.44 -27.98 -8.51
CA GLU A 113 11.74 -27.48 -8.04
C GLU A 113 11.89 -25.96 -7.77
N LYS A 114 11.95 -25.64 -6.47
CA LYS A 114 12.45 -24.39 -5.84
C LYS A 114 12.85 -23.25 -6.81
N THR A 115 11.88 -22.46 -7.24
CA THR A 115 12.15 -21.07 -7.63
C THR A 115 12.26 -20.25 -6.34
N ILE A 116 13.48 -19.88 -5.96
CA ILE A 116 13.75 -18.97 -4.84
C ILE A 116 13.25 -17.58 -5.26
N LEU A 117 11.98 -17.29 -5.01
CA LEU A 117 11.44 -15.93 -5.08
C LEU A 117 12.25 -15.08 -4.09
N THR A 118 13.11 -14.21 -4.63
CA THR A 118 13.97 -13.35 -3.82
C THR A 118 13.27 -12.01 -3.65
N GLU A 119 12.34 -11.94 -2.71
CA GLU A 119 11.67 -10.67 -2.36
C GLU A 119 12.69 -9.71 -1.76
N LYS A 120 12.99 -8.61 -2.47
CA LYS A 120 13.99 -7.61 -2.08
C LYS A 120 13.33 -6.24 -1.97
N GLU A 121 13.28 -5.72 -0.75
CA GLU A 121 12.67 -4.44 -0.42
C GLU A 121 13.74 -3.37 -0.12
N VAL A 122 13.51 -2.14 -0.60
CA VAL A 122 14.27 -0.94 -0.22
C VAL A 122 13.30 0.11 0.32
N SER A 123 13.37 0.34 1.63
CA SER A 123 12.58 1.36 2.32
C SER A 123 13.48 2.45 2.89
N PHE A 124 13.22 3.72 2.55
CA PHE A 124 13.93 4.90 3.06
C PHE A 124 15.46 4.81 2.95
N GLY A 125 15.99 4.54 1.75
CA GLY A 125 17.42 4.41 1.54
C GLY A 125 17.82 4.10 0.10
N SER A 126 19.04 3.57 -0.07
CA SER A 126 19.52 3.07 -1.36
C SER A 126 19.92 1.61 -1.27
N GLY A 127 19.41 0.77 -2.19
CA GLY A 127 19.78 -0.64 -2.30
C GLY A 127 20.45 -0.94 -3.64
N THR A 128 21.56 -1.67 -3.62
CA THR A 128 22.19 -2.21 -4.83
C THR A 128 22.14 -3.73 -4.78
N PHE A 129 21.45 -4.34 -5.72
CA PHE A 129 21.26 -5.78 -5.76
C PHE A 129 21.92 -6.35 -7.00
N TYR A 130 22.75 -7.37 -6.77
CA TYR A 130 23.36 -8.16 -7.83
C TYR A 130 22.62 -9.50 -7.90
N LYS A 131 22.25 -9.92 -9.10
CA LYS A 131 21.69 -11.23 -9.37
C LYS A 131 22.69 -11.99 -10.25
N GLN A 132 23.23 -13.07 -9.70
CA GLN A 132 24.26 -13.90 -10.34
C GLN A 132 23.78 -15.34 -10.60
N ASP A 133 22.53 -15.66 -10.24
CA ASP A 133 21.96 -16.99 -10.44
C ASP A 133 21.64 -17.27 -11.92
N GLN A 134 21.81 -18.55 -12.31
CA GLN A 134 21.60 -19.06 -13.67
C GLN A 134 20.14 -19.45 -13.97
N ASP A 135 19.24 -19.25 -12.99
CA ASP A 135 17.87 -19.80 -13.01
C ASP A 135 16.79 -18.72 -12.86
N LEU A 136 16.90 -17.61 -13.61
CA LEU A 136 15.92 -16.52 -13.52
C LEU A 136 14.59 -16.89 -14.20
N VAL A 137 13.56 -17.17 -13.40
CA VAL A 137 12.17 -17.39 -13.85
C VAL A 137 11.27 -16.21 -13.47
N GLU A 138 11.26 -15.87 -12.17
CA GLU A 138 10.49 -14.76 -11.61
C GLU A 138 11.29 -14.05 -10.52
N ASP A 139 11.20 -12.71 -10.48
CA ASP A 139 11.87 -11.90 -9.47
C ASP A 139 11.01 -10.69 -9.08
N GLN A 140 11.11 -10.25 -7.83
CA GLN A 140 10.25 -9.20 -7.28
C GLN A 140 11.06 -8.16 -6.50
N PHE A 141 10.82 -6.88 -6.80
CA PHE A 141 11.47 -5.76 -6.14
C PHE A 141 10.47 -4.68 -5.76
N GLU A 142 10.56 -4.24 -4.51
CA GLU A 142 9.77 -3.13 -3.99
C GLU A 142 10.70 -2.00 -3.53
N VAL A 143 10.40 -0.79 -3.96
CA VAL A 143 11.14 0.42 -3.61
C VAL A 143 10.18 1.47 -3.08
N SER A 144 10.29 1.77 -1.79
CA SER A 144 9.48 2.78 -1.11
C SER A 144 10.37 3.90 -0.57
N CYS A 145 10.15 5.13 -1.06
CA CYS A 145 10.90 6.32 -0.64
C CYS A 145 12.43 6.13 -0.74
N GLY A 146 12.91 5.55 -1.85
CA GLY A 146 14.31 5.13 -1.97
C GLY A 146 14.83 5.03 -3.39
N ASN A 147 16.09 4.61 -3.53
CA ASN A 147 16.72 4.37 -4.82
C ASN A 147 17.24 2.93 -4.93
N ALA A 148 16.82 2.19 -5.96
CA ALA A 148 17.33 0.84 -6.21
C ALA A 148 18.14 0.79 -7.51
N LYS A 149 19.27 0.06 -7.45
CA LYS A 149 20.00 -0.37 -8.64
C LYS A 149 20.04 -1.88 -8.66
N ILE A 150 19.55 -2.48 -9.74
CA ILE A 150 19.44 -3.93 -9.87
C ILE A 150 20.28 -4.34 -11.07
N TYR A 151 21.25 -5.25 -10.86
CA TYR A 151 22.18 -5.72 -11.89
C TYR A 151 21.88 -7.17 -12.26
N TYR A 152 21.53 -7.38 -13.54
CA TYR A 152 21.36 -8.68 -14.19
C TYR A 152 22.47 -8.98 -15.20
N ASP A 153 23.59 -8.25 -15.14
CA ASP A 153 24.70 -8.33 -16.08
C ASP A 153 25.25 -9.75 -16.28
N ASN A 154 25.28 -10.55 -15.22
CA ASN A 154 25.76 -11.94 -15.23
C ASN A 154 24.65 -12.98 -15.02
N ALA A 155 23.38 -12.59 -15.15
CA ALA A 155 22.26 -13.52 -14.97
C ALA A 155 21.94 -14.23 -16.29
N GLU A 156 21.56 -15.51 -16.21
CA GLU A 156 21.00 -16.26 -17.34
C GLU A 156 19.52 -16.60 -17.07
N MET A 157 18.68 -16.47 -18.09
CA MET A 157 17.28 -16.95 -18.01
C MET A 157 17.24 -18.44 -18.34
N LEU A 158 16.54 -19.21 -17.51
CA LEU A 158 16.34 -20.65 -17.71
C LEU A 158 15.49 -20.96 -18.97
N GLY A 159 14.64 -20.02 -19.39
CA GLY A 159 13.76 -20.14 -20.57
C GLY A 159 13.89 -18.99 -21.58
N ASP A 160 12.94 -18.94 -22.53
CA ASP A 160 12.87 -17.90 -23.56
C ASP A 160 12.38 -16.54 -23.03
N SER A 161 11.74 -16.54 -21.86
CA SER A 161 11.27 -15.32 -21.19
C SER A 161 11.33 -15.42 -19.68
N ALA A 162 11.64 -14.30 -19.02
CA ALA A 162 11.56 -14.15 -17.56
C ALA A 162 10.64 -12.98 -17.19
N THR A 163 9.99 -13.05 -16.03
CA THR A 163 9.11 -11.97 -15.54
C THR A 163 9.73 -11.29 -14.33
N LEU A 164 9.83 -9.96 -14.39
CA LEU A 164 10.32 -9.12 -13.31
C LEU A 164 9.18 -8.22 -12.82
N LYS A 165 8.77 -8.38 -11.57
CA LYS A 165 7.76 -7.53 -10.93
C LYS A 165 8.45 -6.41 -10.15
N VAL A 166 8.08 -5.16 -10.42
CA VAL A 166 8.70 -3.98 -9.83
C VAL A 166 7.64 -3.00 -9.37
N GLU A 167 7.68 -2.67 -8.08
CA GLU A 167 6.85 -1.62 -7.50
C GLU A 167 7.73 -0.49 -7.01
N VAL A 168 7.50 0.72 -7.51
CA VAL A 168 8.25 1.92 -7.12
C VAL A 168 7.28 2.98 -6.63
N SER A 169 7.38 3.32 -5.35
CA SER A 169 6.62 4.38 -4.71
C SER A 169 7.55 5.46 -4.18
N LEU A 170 7.38 6.72 -4.63
CA LEU A 170 8.15 7.87 -4.15
C LEU A 170 9.68 7.68 -4.27
N GLY A 171 10.15 7.02 -5.32
CA GLY A 171 11.54 6.59 -5.45
C GLY A 171 12.03 6.44 -6.89
N ASN A 172 13.27 5.96 -7.07
CA ASN A 172 13.81 5.64 -8.38
C ASN A 172 14.37 4.22 -8.43
N ALA A 173 14.11 3.49 -9.51
CA ALA A 173 14.71 2.19 -9.77
C ALA A 173 15.41 2.19 -11.13
N VAL A 174 16.64 1.69 -11.16
CA VAL A 174 17.40 1.49 -12.41
C VAL A 174 17.77 0.03 -12.52
N ILE A 175 17.34 -0.60 -13.60
CA ILE A 175 17.59 -2.01 -13.88
C ILE A 175 18.64 -2.08 -15.00
N TYR A 176 19.74 -2.77 -14.72
CA TYR A 176 20.81 -3.02 -15.67
C TYR A 176 20.65 -4.42 -16.25
N VAL A 177 20.45 -4.48 -17.57
CA VAL A 177 20.08 -5.70 -18.30
C VAL A 177 21.14 -5.99 -19.38
N PRO A 178 21.53 -7.27 -19.61
CA PRO A 178 22.51 -7.58 -20.64
C PRO A 178 21.95 -7.36 -22.05
N GLN A 179 22.82 -7.02 -23.02
CA GLN A 179 22.41 -6.61 -24.38
C GLN A 179 21.66 -7.68 -25.18
N HIS A 180 21.84 -8.96 -24.84
CA HIS A 180 21.23 -10.08 -25.53
C HIS A 180 19.77 -10.34 -25.11
N TRP A 181 19.22 -9.55 -24.17
CA TRP A 181 17.83 -9.62 -23.72
C TRP A 181 16.96 -8.50 -24.30
N ARG A 182 15.71 -8.84 -24.61
CA ARG A 182 14.68 -7.90 -25.06
C ARG A 182 13.89 -7.49 -23.84
N VAL A 183 13.68 -6.19 -23.63
CA VAL A 183 12.88 -5.72 -22.50
C VAL A 183 11.49 -5.32 -23.00
N ASP A 184 10.46 -5.93 -22.43
CA ASP A 184 9.05 -5.57 -22.63
C ASP A 184 8.51 -4.91 -21.36
N LEU A 185 8.33 -3.58 -21.40
CA LEU A 185 7.83 -2.78 -20.26
C LEU A 185 6.30 -2.74 -20.27
N LYS A 186 5.70 -3.44 -19.31
CA LYS A 186 4.26 -3.44 -19.02
C LYS A 186 4.02 -2.84 -17.64
N VAL A 187 4.40 -1.58 -17.49
CA VAL A 187 4.36 -0.86 -16.21
C VAL A 187 3.31 0.24 -16.27
N GLU A 188 2.45 0.30 -15.26
CA GLU A 188 1.50 1.41 -15.07
C GLU A 188 2.20 2.55 -14.32
N THR A 189 1.98 3.79 -14.76
CA THR A 189 2.63 4.96 -14.16
C THR A 189 1.58 5.93 -13.63
N SER A 190 1.68 6.28 -12.35
CA SER A 190 0.86 7.29 -11.71
C SER A 190 1.74 8.45 -11.25
N CYS A 191 1.76 9.54 -12.02
CA CYS A 191 2.67 10.67 -11.82
C CYS A 191 4.16 10.26 -11.76
N GLY A 192 4.58 9.36 -12.65
CA GLY A 192 5.96 8.87 -12.76
C GLY A 192 6.41 8.71 -14.22
N VAL A 193 7.65 8.24 -14.42
CA VAL A 193 8.21 7.99 -15.76
C VAL A 193 8.85 6.61 -15.80
N ALA A 194 8.38 5.75 -16.71
CA ALA A 194 9.02 4.48 -17.04
C ALA A 194 9.66 4.58 -18.44
N LYS A 195 10.95 4.25 -18.56
CA LYS A 195 11.68 4.24 -19.84
C LYS A 195 12.57 3.01 -19.95
N ALA A 196 12.51 2.33 -21.09
CA ALA A 196 13.56 1.40 -21.52
C ALA A 196 14.31 2.00 -22.70
N ASP A 197 15.63 1.86 -22.66
CA ASP A 197 16.46 2.14 -23.82
C ASP A 197 16.18 1.12 -24.96
N ALA A 198 16.66 1.41 -26.17
CA ALA A 198 16.48 0.51 -27.31
C ALA A 198 17.47 -0.67 -27.27
N PRO A 199 17.06 -1.90 -27.64
CA PRO A 199 17.95 -3.05 -27.68
C PRO A 199 19.06 -2.88 -28.72
N VAL A 200 20.28 -3.26 -28.35
CA VAL A 200 21.51 -3.01 -29.14
C VAL A 200 21.92 -4.20 -30.01
N ALA A 201 21.40 -5.42 -29.73
CA ALA A 201 21.82 -6.67 -30.37
C ALA A 201 20.62 -7.57 -30.78
N PRO A 202 20.80 -8.48 -31.76
CA PRO A 202 19.78 -9.46 -32.12
C PRO A 202 19.46 -10.34 -30.92
N THR A 203 18.18 -10.36 -30.56
CA THR A 203 17.73 -10.73 -29.22
C THR A 203 16.98 -12.06 -29.25
N SER A 204 17.41 -13.04 -28.44
CA SER A 204 16.80 -14.38 -28.38
C SER A 204 15.85 -14.56 -27.20
N LYS A 205 16.05 -13.82 -26.09
CA LYS A 205 15.27 -13.96 -24.84
C LYS A 205 14.58 -12.65 -24.44
N THR A 206 13.42 -12.74 -23.79
CA THR A 206 12.60 -11.55 -23.44
C THR A 206 12.36 -11.42 -21.93
N LEU A 207 12.79 -10.31 -21.34
CA LEU A 207 12.46 -9.88 -19.98
C LEU A 207 11.17 -9.05 -19.99
N ILE A 208 10.13 -9.55 -19.34
CA ILE A 208 8.86 -8.83 -19.19
C ILE A 208 8.88 -8.14 -17.83
N ILE A 209 8.91 -6.81 -17.83
CA ILE A 209 8.87 -6.00 -16.60
C ILE A 209 7.43 -5.57 -16.37
N ARG A 210 6.84 -5.95 -15.23
CA ARG A 210 5.47 -5.60 -14.84
C ARG A 210 5.45 -4.90 -13.49
N GLY A 211 4.46 -4.04 -13.28
CA GLY A 211 4.18 -3.44 -11.99
C GLY A 211 3.80 -1.97 -12.08
N ASP A 212 3.97 -1.26 -10.98
CA ASP A 212 3.44 0.08 -10.77
C ASP A 212 4.55 1.06 -10.36
N VAL A 213 4.54 2.23 -10.98
CA VAL A 213 5.45 3.34 -10.63
C VAL A 213 4.62 4.56 -10.26
N ALA A 214 4.60 4.85 -8.96
CA ALA A 214 3.92 6.00 -8.36
C ALA A 214 4.94 7.03 -7.87
N PHE A 215 4.81 8.28 -8.34
CA PHE A 215 5.67 9.40 -7.91
C PHE A 215 7.19 9.11 -7.99
N GLY A 216 7.62 8.48 -9.08
CA GLY A 216 8.99 7.97 -9.21
C GLY A 216 9.46 7.78 -10.64
N LYS A 217 10.67 7.23 -10.79
CA LYS A 217 11.25 6.89 -12.10
C LYS A 217 11.70 5.44 -12.14
N LEU A 218 11.35 4.74 -13.22
CA LEU A 218 11.86 3.43 -13.57
C LEU A 218 12.65 3.53 -14.87
N GLY A 219 13.95 3.22 -14.82
CA GLY A 219 14.84 3.22 -15.97
C GLY A 219 15.40 1.84 -16.24
N VAL A 220 15.49 1.46 -17.51
CA VAL A 220 16.19 0.24 -17.94
C VAL A 220 17.36 0.61 -18.82
N VAL A 221 18.55 0.15 -18.44
CA VAL A 221 19.82 0.45 -19.11
C VAL A 221 20.49 -0.84 -19.55
N TYR A 222 20.91 -0.88 -20.82
CA TYR A 222 21.65 -2.02 -21.36
C TYR A 222 23.13 -1.96 -20.97
N VAL A 223 23.64 -3.04 -20.38
CA VAL A 223 25.06 -3.23 -20.05
C VAL A 223 25.71 -4.23 -20.99
N LYS A 224 26.98 -4.00 -21.30
CA LYS A 224 27.79 -4.81 -22.22
C LYS A 224 28.16 -6.15 -21.63
#